data_AF-A0A1J3EN93-F1
#
_entry.id   AF-A0A1J3EN93-F1
#
_cell.length_a   1.000
_cell.length_b   1.000
_cell.length_c   1.000
_cell.angle_alpha   90.00
_cell.angle_beta   90.00
_cell.angle_gamma   90.00
#
_symmetry.space_group_name_H-M   'P 1'
#
loop_
_entity.id
_entity.type
_entity.pdbx_description
1 polymer ?
#
loop_
_entity_poly.entity_id
_entity_poly.type
_entity_poly.pdbx_seq_one_letter_code
_entity_poly.pdbx_strand_id
1 'polypeptide(L)'
;WNYRKLAVEDNLSRIESDPNLVKSILDEELSVVESALRQNFKSYGAWHHRKWVLSKGHSSIGNELKLLDKFQKLDSRNFHAWNYRRFVVE
;
A
#
# COMPACT_ATOMS: atom_id res chain seq x y z
N TRP A 1 -12.27 -0.80 2.02
CA TRP A 1 -11.00 -1.47 2.36
C TRP A 1 -11.20 -2.87 2.90
N ASN A 2 -12.01 -3.10 3.95
CA ASN A 2 -12.24 -4.45 4.49
C ASN A 2 -12.76 -5.47 3.45
N TYR A 3 -13.82 -5.15 2.70
CA TYR A 3 -14.29 -6.03 1.62
C TYR A 3 -13.23 -6.31 0.56
N ARG A 4 -12.46 -5.29 0.19
CA ARG A 4 -11.39 -5.43 -0.80
C ARG A 4 -10.26 -6.30 -0.29
N LYS A 5 -9.87 -6.14 0.98
CA LYS A 5 -8.91 -7.01 1.68
C LYS A 5 -9.36 -8.47 1.59
N LEU A 6 -10.61 -8.77 1.93
CA LEU A 6 -11.15 -10.14 1.85
C LEU A 6 -11.10 -10.69 0.41
N ALA A 7 -11.45 -9.87 -0.59
CA ALA A 7 -11.40 -10.29 -2.00
C ALA A 7 -9.96 -10.56 -2.47
N VAL A 8 -8.99 -9.74 -2.05
CA VAL A 8 -7.57 -9.98 -2.36
C VAL A 8 -7.06 -11.23 -1.65
N GLU A 9 -7.43 -11.47 -0.38
CA GLU A 9 -7.06 -12.69 0.35
C GLU A 9 -7.63 -13.95 -0.32
N ASP A 10 -8.91 -13.93 -0.71
CA ASP A 10 -9.55 -15.01 -1.47
C ASP A 10 -8.82 -15.28 -2.79
N ASN A 11 -8.49 -14.22 -3.56
CA ASN A 11 -7.73 -14.34 -4.80
C ASN A 11 -6.34 -14.94 -4.56
N LEU A 12 -5.59 -14.44 -3.58
CA LEU A 12 -4.25 -14.96 -3.28
C LEU A 12 -4.28 -16.43 -2.86
N SER A 13 -5.29 -16.85 -2.09
CA SER A 13 -5.44 -18.25 -1.65
C SER A 13 -5.64 -19.24 -2.81
N ARG A 14 -6.23 -18.78 -3.92
CA ARG A 14 -6.47 -19.63 -5.11
C ARG A 14 -5.24 -19.79 -6.00
N ILE A 15 -4.24 -18.92 -5.84
CA ILE A 15 -3.15 -18.73 -6.81
C ILE A 15 -1.78 -18.81 -6.09
N GLU A 16 -1.74 -19.31 -4.85
CA GLU A 16 -0.53 -19.32 -4.01
C GLU A 16 0.66 -20.04 -4.67
N SER A 17 0.41 -20.92 -5.63
CA SER A 17 1.44 -21.64 -6.38
C SER A 17 2.17 -20.84 -7.46
N ASP A 18 1.71 -19.64 -7.86
CA ASP A 18 2.34 -18.80 -8.89
C ASP A 18 2.87 -17.48 -8.30
N PRO A 19 4.17 -17.40 -7.96
CA PRO A 19 4.77 -16.19 -7.39
C PRO A 19 4.68 -14.95 -8.30
N ASN A 20 4.67 -15.12 -9.62
CA ASN A 20 4.58 -13.98 -10.55
C ASN A 20 3.18 -13.37 -10.54
N LEU A 21 2.16 -14.22 -10.49
CA LEU A 21 0.77 -13.77 -10.44
C LEU A 21 0.44 -13.15 -9.08
N VAL A 22 0.94 -13.73 -7.98
CA VAL A 22 0.86 -13.11 -6.64
C VAL A 22 1.47 -11.71 -6.65
N LYS A 23 2.69 -11.56 -7.20
CA LYS A 23 3.34 -10.26 -7.33
C LYS A 23 2.52 -9.27 -8.16
N SER A 24 1.97 -9.70 -9.29
CA SER A 24 1.14 -8.84 -10.14
C SER A 24 -0.09 -8.31 -9.39
N ILE A 25 -0.79 -9.17 -8.65
CA ILE A 25 -1.97 -8.79 -7.85
C ILE A 25 -1.60 -7.77 -6.78
N LEU A 26 -0.49 -7.98 -6.06
CA LEU A 26 -0.04 -7.03 -5.03
C LEU A 26 0.40 -5.69 -5.64
N ASP A 27 1.11 -5.70 -6.78
CA ASP A 27 1.52 -4.49 -7.48
C ASP A 27 0.30 -3.66 -7.94
N GLU A 28 -0.72 -4.33 -8.49
CA GLU A 28 -2.00 -3.70 -8.84
C GLU A 28 -2.71 -3.13 -7.59
N GLU A 29 -2.71 -3.87 -6.50
CA GLU A 29 -3.34 -3.42 -5.26
C GLU A 29 -2.64 -2.17 -4.68
N LEU A 30 -1.31 -2.10 -4.76
CA LEU A 30 -0.56 -0.89 -4.39
C LEU A 30 -0.92 0.32 -5.28
N SER A 31 -1.16 0.10 -6.58
CA SER A 31 -1.59 1.15 -7.52
C SER A 31 -2.98 1.69 -7.16
N VAL A 32 -3.90 0.79 -6.80
CA VAL A 32 -5.25 1.18 -6.36
C VAL A 32 -5.21 2.00 -5.07
N VAL A 33 -4.39 1.59 -4.10
CA VAL A 33 -4.25 2.33 -2.85
C VAL A 33 -3.58 3.69 -3.07
N GLU A 34 -2.56 3.76 -3.93
CA GLU A 34 -1.94 5.04 -4.29
C GLU A 34 -2.97 5.99 -4.93
N SER A 35 -3.81 5.49 -5.83
CA SER A 35 -4.87 6.27 -6.48
C SER A 35 -5.87 6.83 -5.46
N ALA A 36 -6.23 6.04 -4.44
CA ALA A 36 -7.08 6.50 -3.35
C ALA A 36 -6.39 7.55 -2.46
N LEU A 37 -5.10 7.36 -2.16
CA LEU A 37 -4.31 8.33 -1.38
C LEU A 37 -4.09 9.65 -2.13
N ARG A 38 -4.01 9.63 -3.47
CA ARG A 38 -3.96 10.85 -4.28
C ARG A 38 -5.24 11.67 -4.19
N GLN A 39 -6.39 11.02 -4.05
CA GLN A 39 -7.67 11.70 -3.82
C GLN A 39 -7.82 12.20 -2.38
N ASN A 40 -7.36 11.40 -1.40
CA ASN A 40 -7.35 11.79 0.01
C ASN A 40 -6.14 11.20 0.75
N PHE A 41 -5.09 12.02 0.84
CA PHE A 41 -3.81 11.63 1.45
C PHE A 41 -3.85 11.55 2.99
N LYS A 42 -5.00 11.84 3.60
CA LYS A 42 -5.29 11.68 5.04
C LYS A 42 -6.24 10.51 5.34
N SER A 43 -6.51 9.67 4.34
CA SER A 43 -7.38 8.50 4.50
C SER A 43 -6.74 7.42 5.37
N TYR A 44 -7.23 7.28 6.61
CA TYR A 44 -6.82 6.21 7.52
C TYR A 44 -6.94 4.82 6.88
N GLY A 45 -8.07 4.54 6.24
CA GLY A 45 -8.34 3.25 5.63
C GLY A 45 -7.36 2.92 4.51
N ALA A 46 -7.01 3.91 3.67
CA ALA A 46 -6.07 3.70 2.57
C ALA A 46 -4.65 3.44 3.09
N TRP A 47 -4.17 4.23 4.08
CA TRP A 47 -2.86 3.99 4.70
C TRP A 47 -2.80 2.64 5.42
N HIS A 48 -3.85 2.27 6.15
CA HIS A 48 -3.91 0.97 6.82
C HIS A 48 -3.89 -0.18 5.81
N HIS A 49 -4.65 -0.05 4.72
CA HIS A 49 -4.66 -1.05 3.65
C HIS A 49 -3.30 -1.15 2.96
N ARG A 50 -2.62 -0.03 2.68
CA ARG A 50 -1.26 -0.05 2.09
C ARG A 50 -0.26 -0.83 2.94
N LYS A 51 -0.27 -0.61 4.28
CA LYS A 51 0.58 -1.37 5.21
C LYS A 51 0.30 -2.86 5.16
N TRP A 52 -0.99 -3.23 5.07
CA TRP A 52 -1.38 -4.64 4.93
C TRP A 52 -0.92 -5.25 3.59
N VAL A 53 -1.03 -4.53 2.48
CA VAL A 53 -0.50 -5.01 1.19
C VAL A 53 1.02 -5.22 1.26
N LEU A 54 1.75 -4.27 1.86
CA LEU A 54 3.19 -4.39 2.07
C LEU A 54 3.56 -5.61 2.92
N SER A 55 2.79 -5.91 3.97
CA SER A 55 3.05 -7.07 4.82
C SER A 55 2.83 -8.42 4.11
N LYS A 56 2.29 -8.43 2.88
CA LYS A 56 2.14 -9.63 2.05
C LYS A 56 3.34 -9.89 1.11
N GLY A 57 4.34 -9.00 1.10
CA GLY A 57 5.67 -9.33 0.58
C GLY A 57 6.10 -8.65 -0.73
N HIS A 58 5.38 -7.66 -1.25
CA HIS A 58 5.75 -7.01 -2.52
C HIS A 58 5.63 -5.49 -2.49
N SER A 59 6.75 -4.80 -2.25
CA SER A 59 7.12 -3.50 -2.80
C SER A 59 8.60 -3.27 -2.49
N SER A 60 9.28 -2.41 -3.25
CA SER A 60 10.62 -1.96 -2.85
C SER A 60 10.50 -0.77 -1.88
N ILE A 61 11.34 -0.75 -0.85
CA ILE A 61 11.46 0.40 0.07
C ILE A 61 11.65 1.71 -0.72
N GLY A 62 12.42 1.66 -1.81
CA GLY A 62 12.62 2.80 -2.71
C GLY A 62 11.34 3.35 -3.34
N ASN A 63 10.39 2.49 -3.72
CA ASN A 63 9.09 2.93 -4.26
C ASN A 63 8.24 3.61 -3.18
N GLU A 64 8.22 3.05 -1.98
CA GLU A 64 7.47 3.63 -0.85
C GLU A 64 8.03 4.98 -0.42
N LEU A 65 9.36 5.14 -0.37
CA LEU A 65 10.00 6.42 -0.09
C LEU A 65 9.72 7.47 -1.17
N LYS A 66 9.67 7.09 -2.46
CA LYS A 66 9.27 7.99 -3.55
C LYS A 66 7.81 8.45 -3.42
N LEU A 67 6.91 7.56 -3.01
CA LEU A 67 5.51 7.90 -2.76
C LEU A 67 5.38 8.84 -1.55
N LEU A 68 6.11 8.58 -0.48
CA LEU A 68 6.16 9.43 0.71
C LEU A 68 6.66 10.84 0.39
N ASP A 69 7.73 10.97 -0.40
CA ASP A 69 8.26 12.28 -0.81
C ASP A 69 7.20 13.13 -1.52
N LYS A 70 6.39 12.52 -2.39
CA LYS A 70 5.26 13.21 -3.05
C LYS A 70 4.23 13.70 -2.05
N PHE A 71 3.79 12.86 -1.10
CA PHE A 71 2.77 13.25 -0.12
C PHE A 71 3.29 14.25 0.92
N GLN A 72 4.56 14.16 1.31
CA GLN A 72 5.19 15.12 2.23
C GLN A 72 5.40 16.48 1.57
N LYS A 73 5.64 16.55 0.26
CA LYS A 73 5.66 17.82 -0.49
C LYS A 73 4.29 18.48 -0.57
N LEU A 74 3.21 17.69 -0.61
CA LEU A 74 1.84 18.21 -0.59
C LEU A 74 1.42 18.72 0.81
N ASP A 75 1.81 17.99 1.86
CA ASP A 75 1.58 18.40 3.25
C ASP A 75 2.69 17.84 4.15
N SER A 76 3.66 18.69 4.48
CA SER A 76 4.81 18.32 5.31
C SER A 76 4.42 17.95 6.75
N ARG A 77 3.21 18.31 7.19
CA ARG A 77 2.66 18.01 8.51
C ARG A 77 1.71 16.81 8.50
N ASN A 78 1.58 16.11 7.38
CA ASN A 78 0.74 14.91 7.31
C ASN A 78 1.30 13.80 8.20
N PHE A 79 0.74 13.65 9.41
CA PHE A 79 1.18 12.64 10.36
C PHE A 79 0.96 11.20 9.85
N HIS A 80 0.00 10.98 8.94
CA HIS A 80 -0.19 9.64 8.34
C HIS A 80 1.01 9.24 7.50
N ALA A 81 1.53 10.17 6.68
CA ALA A 81 2.72 9.93 5.87
C ALA A 81 3.95 9.73 6.77
N TRP A 82 4.09 10.50 7.86
CA TRP A 82 5.18 10.29 8.82
C TRP A 82 5.10 8.94 9.54
N ASN A 83 3.91 8.54 9.99
CA ASN A 83 3.70 7.23 10.61
C ASN A 83 3.95 6.08 9.63
N TYR A 84 3.54 6.24 8.38
CA TYR A 84 3.82 5.25 7.34
C TYR A 84 5.31 5.18 7.01
N ARG A 85 6.00 6.33 6.98
CA ARG A 85 7.46 6.37 6.79
C ARG A 85 8.19 5.58 7.86
N ARG A 86 7.81 5.73 9.13
CA ARG A 86 8.35 4.92 10.24
C ARG A 86 8.16 3.44 9.99
N PHE A 87 6.94 3.02 9.67
CA PHE A 87 6.64 1.61 9.34
C PHE A 87 7.47 1.04 8.17
N VAL A 88 7.84 1.86 7.18
CA VAL A 88 8.61 1.41 6.01
C VAL A 88 10.12 1.28 6.30
N VAL A 89 10.65 2.04 7.26
CA VAL A 89 12.09 2.11 7.55
C VAL A 89 12.52 1.37 8.82
N GLU A 90 11.56 1.02 9.67
CA GLU A 90 11.74 0.14 10.84
C GLU A 90 11.60 -1.34 10.44
#